data_AF-A0A846I952-F1
#
_entry.id   AF-A0A846I952-F1
#
_cell.length_a   1.000
_cell.length_b   1.000
_cell.length_c   1.000
_cell.angle_alpha   90.00
_cell.angle_beta   90.00
_cell.angle_gamma   90.00
#
_symmetry.space_group_name_H-M   'P 1'
#
loop_
_entity.id
_entity.type
_entity.pdbx_description
1 polymer ?
#
loop_
_entity_poly.entity_id
_entity_poly.type
_entity_poly.pdbx_seq_one_letter_code
_entity_poly.pdbx_strand_id
1 'polypeptide(L)'
;MPTLNQIQQQMKEVNVTDTFGTKKEIKFLPEVLREDEEIKYMTSGFLDGNTWLVTCTNKRVIFLDKGMIFGLKQKEIPLEKINSIAQQRGLLMGKLEIWDGASRMMIEQVSKDTLKPFIDAVNKAKDELENHHTGNFNATK
;
A
#
# COMPACT_ATOMS: atom_id res chain seq x y z
N MET A 1 -5.06 -12.78 -12.66
CA MET A 1 -4.80 -11.40 -12.16
C MET A 1 -6.11 -10.63 -12.09
N PRO A 2 -6.29 -9.67 -11.15
CA PRO A 2 -7.51 -8.85 -11.10
C PRO A 2 -7.61 -7.90 -12.30
N THR A 3 -8.82 -7.65 -12.79
CA THR A 3 -9.09 -6.69 -13.88
C THR A 3 -9.05 -5.24 -13.37
N LEU A 4 -8.81 -4.28 -14.26
CA LEU A 4 -8.85 -2.85 -13.91
C LEU A 4 -10.20 -2.43 -13.30
N ASN A 5 -11.31 -3.01 -13.75
CA ASN A 5 -12.64 -2.74 -13.18
C ASN A 5 -12.74 -3.23 -11.72
N GLN A 6 -12.15 -4.39 -11.40
CA GLN A 6 -12.07 -4.88 -10.03
C GLN A 6 -11.22 -3.97 -9.15
N ILE A 7 -10.09 -3.47 -9.66
CA ILE A 7 -9.26 -2.48 -8.94
C ILE A 7 -10.07 -1.22 -8.62
N GLN A 8 -10.75 -0.65 -9.62
CA GLN A 8 -11.57 0.55 -9.44
C GLN A 8 -12.73 0.32 -8.47
N GLN A 9 -13.30 -0.89 -8.46
CA GLN A 9 -14.35 -1.26 -7.54
C GLN A 9 -13.82 -1.35 -6.09
N GLN A 10 -12.70 -2.04 -5.87
CA GLN A 10 -12.06 -2.11 -4.54
C GLN A 10 -11.66 -0.72 -4.03
N MET A 11 -11.14 0.17 -4.89
CA MET A 11 -10.84 1.56 -4.52
C MET A 11 -12.05 2.32 -3.97
N LYS A 12 -13.23 2.10 -4.55
CA LYS A 12 -14.48 2.70 -4.07
C LYS A 12 -14.90 2.10 -2.73
N GLU A 13 -14.81 0.78 -2.60
CA GLU A 13 -15.20 0.06 -1.38
C GLU A 13 -14.37 0.47 -0.17
N VAL A 14 -13.06 0.66 -0.35
CA VAL A 14 -12.18 1.11 0.72
C VAL A 14 -12.14 2.63 0.86
N ASN A 15 -12.95 3.38 0.11
CA ASN A 15 -13.04 4.85 0.14
C ASN A 15 -11.68 5.55 -0.05
N VAL A 16 -10.94 5.18 -1.10
CA VAL A 16 -9.74 5.92 -1.51
C VAL A 16 -10.15 7.30 -2.00
N THR A 17 -9.74 8.35 -1.27
CA THR A 17 -10.16 9.74 -1.56
C THR A 17 -9.22 10.45 -2.52
N ASP A 18 -7.93 10.11 -2.52
CA ASP A 18 -6.92 10.73 -3.39
C ASP A 18 -5.73 9.80 -3.69
N THR A 19 -5.27 9.84 -4.92
CA THR A 19 -4.09 9.12 -5.44
C THR A 19 -3.38 9.99 -6.49
N PHE A 20 -3.23 11.28 -6.18
CA PHE A 20 -2.71 12.32 -7.07
C PHE A 20 -1.50 11.86 -7.89
N GLY A 21 -1.54 12.11 -9.20
CA GLY A 21 -0.43 11.79 -10.11
C GLY A 21 -0.27 10.30 -10.47
N THR A 22 -1.03 9.37 -9.88
CA THR A 22 -0.76 7.92 -10.01
C THR A 22 -1.69 7.13 -10.96
N LYS A 23 -2.35 7.82 -11.91
CA LYS A 23 -3.31 7.18 -12.82
C LYS A 23 -2.68 6.05 -13.67
N LYS A 24 -1.37 6.12 -13.94
CA LYS A 24 -0.66 5.13 -14.77
C LYS A 24 -0.36 3.87 -13.97
N GLU A 25 0.01 4.04 -12.71
CA GLU A 25 0.28 3.02 -11.72
C GLU A 25 -1.00 2.23 -11.43
N ILE A 26 -2.13 2.91 -11.23
CA ILE A 26 -3.44 2.26 -11.03
C ILE A 26 -3.82 1.39 -12.24
N LYS A 27 -3.59 1.88 -13.46
CA LYS A 27 -3.83 1.10 -14.68
C LYS A 27 -2.93 -0.12 -14.81
N PHE A 28 -1.76 -0.09 -14.18
CA PHE A 28 -0.77 -1.16 -14.20
C PHE A 28 -0.93 -2.15 -13.02
N LEU A 29 -1.67 -1.79 -11.96
CA LEU A 29 -1.94 -2.67 -10.82
C LEU A 29 -2.44 -4.08 -11.18
N PRO A 30 -3.28 -4.30 -12.22
CA PRO A 30 -3.64 -5.64 -12.68
C PRO A 30 -2.44 -6.58 -12.92
N GLU A 31 -1.33 -6.05 -13.44
CA GLU A 31 -0.11 -6.82 -13.73
C GLU A 31 0.77 -7.03 -12.49
N VAL A 32 0.51 -6.28 -11.41
CA VAL A 32 1.30 -6.27 -10.17
C VAL A 32 0.66 -7.13 -9.09
N LEU A 33 -0.68 -7.09 -9.00
CA LEU A 33 -1.45 -7.80 -7.99
C LEU A 33 -1.62 -9.27 -8.35
N ARG A 34 -1.50 -10.11 -7.32
CA ARG A 34 -1.83 -11.54 -7.42
C ARG A 34 -3.35 -11.71 -7.41
N GLU A 35 -3.83 -12.87 -7.85
CA GLU A 35 -5.27 -13.17 -7.90
C GLU A 35 -5.95 -13.14 -6.54
N ASP A 36 -5.21 -13.51 -5.50
CA ASP A 36 -5.65 -13.57 -4.11
C ASP A 36 -5.23 -12.34 -3.30
N GLU A 37 -4.80 -11.26 -3.96
CA GLU A 37 -4.53 -9.97 -3.34
C GLU A 37 -5.76 -9.06 -3.37
N GLU A 38 -6.20 -8.67 -2.18
CA GLU A 38 -7.25 -7.66 -1.98
C GLU A 38 -6.62 -6.36 -1.52
N ILE A 39 -6.99 -5.24 -2.16
CA ILE A 39 -6.59 -3.90 -1.75
C ILE A 39 -7.32 -3.55 -0.46
N LYS A 40 -6.57 -3.18 0.57
CA LYS A 40 -7.10 -2.71 1.86
C LYS A 40 -7.14 -1.19 1.96
N TYR A 41 -6.18 -0.48 1.35
CA TYR A 41 -6.23 0.96 1.12
C TYR A 41 -5.11 1.42 0.18
N MET A 42 -5.19 2.66 -0.31
CA MET A 42 -4.20 3.25 -1.21
C MET A 42 -3.90 4.70 -0.83
N THR A 43 -2.67 5.13 -1.04
CA THR A 43 -2.25 6.53 -0.97
C THR A 43 -1.21 6.82 -2.04
N SER A 44 -0.76 8.05 -2.15
CA SER A 44 0.30 8.47 -3.05
C SER A 44 1.19 9.51 -2.40
N GLY A 45 2.41 9.63 -2.88
CA GLY A 45 3.35 10.65 -2.42
C GLY A 45 4.60 10.68 -3.29
N PHE A 46 5.61 11.39 -2.82
CA PHE A 46 6.87 11.59 -3.52
C PHE A 46 7.99 10.72 -2.93
N LEU A 47 8.70 10.04 -3.82
CA LEU A 47 9.90 9.26 -3.54
C LEU A 47 10.85 9.37 -4.73
N ASP A 48 12.13 9.64 -4.46
CA ASP A 48 13.19 9.73 -5.47
C ASP A 48 12.82 10.64 -6.65
N GLY A 49 12.22 11.80 -6.35
CA GLY A 49 11.82 12.83 -7.33
C GLY A 49 10.62 12.48 -8.21
N ASN A 50 9.95 11.35 -7.95
CA ASN A 50 8.77 10.91 -8.72
C ASN A 50 7.56 10.75 -7.80
N THR A 51 6.37 10.71 -8.40
CA THR A 51 5.13 10.37 -7.70
C THR A 51 4.93 8.86 -7.71
N TRP A 52 4.72 8.29 -6.54
CA TRP A 52 4.53 6.86 -6.36
C TRP A 52 3.14 6.57 -5.81
N LEU A 53 2.56 5.48 -6.28
CA LEU A 53 1.40 4.85 -5.67
C LEU A 53 1.85 3.93 -4.56
N VAL A 54 1.20 4.02 -3.40
CA VAL A 54 1.41 3.09 -2.29
C VAL A 54 0.11 2.35 -2.02
N THR A 55 0.15 1.02 -2.15
CA THR A 55 -1.02 0.15 -2.04
C THR A 55 -0.79 -0.83 -0.90
N CYS A 56 -1.69 -0.83 0.09
CA CYS A 56 -1.75 -1.88 1.10
C CYS A 56 -2.69 -2.97 0.60
N THR A 57 -2.24 -4.23 0.60
CA THR A 57 -3.08 -5.40 0.34
C THR A 57 -3.27 -6.22 1.61
N ASN A 58 -3.98 -7.35 1.51
CA ASN A 58 -4.00 -8.41 2.54
C ASN A 58 -2.67 -9.17 2.69
N LYS A 59 -1.63 -8.88 1.88
CA LYS A 59 -0.35 -9.60 1.90
C LYS A 59 0.88 -8.72 2.09
N ARG A 60 0.90 -7.53 1.48
CA ARG A 60 2.08 -6.65 1.44
C ARG A 60 1.69 -5.19 1.22
N VAL A 61 2.63 -4.31 1.50
CA VAL A 61 2.60 -2.92 1.03
C VAL A 61 3.46 -2.81 -0.22
N ILE A 62 2.91 -2.24 -1.29
CA ILE A 62 3.54 -2.10 -2.61
C ILE A 62 3.72 -0.62 -2.92
N PHE A 63 4.93 -0.23 -3.30
CA PHE A 63 5.29 1.09 -3.83
C PHE A 63 5.53 0.94 -5.32
N LEU A 64 4.81 1.71 -6.13
CA LEU A 64 4.85 1.63 -7.59
C LEU A 64 5.08 3.01 -8.23
N ASP A 65 6.07 3.11 -9.10
CA ASP A 65 6.31 4.24 -10.00
C ASP A 65 6.37 3.72 -11.44
N LYS A 66 5.42 4.20 -12.26
CA LYS A 66 5.37 3.93 -13.69
C LYS A 66 5.85 5.18 -14.44
N GLY A 67 7.18 5.26 -14.58
CA GLY A 67 7.87 6.30 -15.34
C GLY A 67 7.28 6.56 -16.74
N MET A 68 7.41 7.80 -17.21
CA MET A 68 6.66 8.34 -18.36
C MET A 68 6.98 7.70 -19.72
N ILE A 69 8.20 7.16 -19.91
CA ILE A 69 8.68 6.69 -21.22
C ILE A 69 9.05 5.21 -21.14
N PHE A 70 9.96 4.84 -20.24
CA PHE A 70 10.34 3.47 -19.93
C PHE A 70 10.63 3.34 -18.43
N GLY A 71 10.41 2.15 -17.88
CA GLY A 71 10.66 1.87 -16.47
C GLY A 71 9.39 1.56 -15.69
N LEU A 72 9.51 0.55 -14.84
CA LEU A 72 8.63 0.25 -13.73
C LEU A 72 9.56 0.14 -12.53
N LYS A 73 9.37 0.97 -11.51
CA LYS A 73 10.03 0.76 -10.23
C LYS A 73 9.00 0.24 -9.27
N GLN A 74 9.31 -0.89 -8.66
CA GLN A 74 8.47 -1.52 -7.65
C GLN A 74 9.34 -1.84 -6.44
N LYS A 75 8.82 -1.54 -5.26
CA LYS A 75 9.37 -1.98 -3.98
C LYS A 75 8.20 -2.52 -3.16
N GLU A 76 8.41 -3.57 -2.39
CA GLU A 76 7.35 -4.17 -1.58
C GLU A 76 7.86 -4.65 -0.24
N ILE A 77 6.99 -4.60 0.76
CA ILE A 77 7.25 -5.14 2.09
C ILE A 77 6.09 -6.08 2.45
N PRO A 78 6.33 -7.38 2.62
CA PRO A 78 5.34 -8.31 3.18
C PRO A 78 4.84 -7.82 4.53
N LEU A 79 3.53 -7.92 4.79
CA LEU A 79 2.94 -7.44 6.05
C LEU A 79 3.60 -8.07 7.28
N GLU A 80 3.91 -9.36 7.21
CA GLU A 80 4.61 -10.13 8.25
C GLU A 80 6.03 -9.60 8.57
N LYS A 81 6.64 -8.85 7.65
CA LYS A 81 7.97 -8.26 7.83
C LYS A 81 7.92 -6.82 8.32
N ILE A 82 6.75 -6.18 8.36
CA ILE A 82 6.63 -4.80 8.83
C ILE A 82 6.81 -4.76 10.35
N ASN A 83 7.96 -4.24 10.79
CA ASN A 83 8.28 -4.13 12.21
C ASN A 83 7.72 -2.86 12.83
N SER A 84 7.80 -1.73 12.10
CA SER A 84 7.26 -0.46 12.60
C SER A 84 6.81 0.45 11.47
N ILE A 85 5.84 1.31 11.80
CA ILE A 85 5.34 2.38 10.94
C ILE A 85 5.47 3.68 11.71
N ALA A 86 6.17 4.65 11.15
CA ALA A 86 6.27 6.00 11.67
C ALA A 86 5.60 6.98 10.70
N GLN A 87 5.06 8.07 11.24
CA GLN A 87 4.43 9.11 10.46
C GLN A 87 4.82 10.48 10.99
N GLN A 88 4.93 11.44 10.08
CA GLN A 88 5.01 12.86 10.42
C GLN A 88 3.87 13.57 9.71
N ARG A 89 3.12 14.39 10.45
CA ARG A 89 1.98 15.14 9.91
C ARG A 89 2.32 16.63 9.87
N GLY A 90 2.21 17.22 8.68
CA GLY A 90 2.06 18.66 8.51
C GLY A 90 0.59 19.06 8.38
N LEU A 91 0.34 20.35 8.12
CA LEU A 91 -1.02 20.90 8.03
C LEU A 91 -1.83 20.34 6.84
N LEU A 92 -1.13 20.01 5.75
CA LEU A 92 -1.72 19.50 4.49
C LEU A 92 -1.08 18.17 4.06
N MET A 93 0.24 18.10 4.14
CA MET A 93 1.01 16.93 3.72
C MET A 93 1.72 16.29 4.91
N GLY A 94 1.98 15.00 4.80
CA GLY A 94 2.75 14.24 5.76
C GLY A 94 3.78 13.34 5.10
N LYS A 95 4.37 12.51 5.94
CA LYS A 95 5.41 11.55 5.62
C LYS A 95 5.06 10.23 6.26
N LEU A 96 5.33 9.15 5.53
CA LEU A 96 5.18 7.79 5.98
C LEU A 96 6.53 7.08 5.91
N GLU A 97 6.92 6.41 6.99
CA GLU A 97 8.10 5.55 7.06
C GLU A 97 7.66 4.15 7.48
N ILE A 98 8.04 3.13 6.72
CA ILE A 98 7.79 1.71 7.03
C ILE A 98 9.14 1.00 7.14
N TRP A 99 9.34 0.27 8.22
CA TRP A 99 10.56 -0.47 8.49
C TRP A 99 10.31 -1.97 8.46
N ASP A 100 11.17 -2.72 7.77
CA ASP A 100 11.15 -4.19 7.76
C ASP A 100 12.25 -4.84 8.65
N GLY A 101 12.94 -4.00 9.43
CA GLY A 101 14.07 -4.38 10.28
C GLY A 101 15.44 -4.26 9.61
N ALA A 102 15.53 -4.46 8.29
CA ALA A 102 16.77 -4.31 7.54
C ALA A 102 16.83 -2.98 6.78
N SER A 103 15.69 -2.50 6.31
CA SER A 103 15.55 -1.35 5.44
C SER A 103 14.40 -0.45 5.88
N ARG A 104 14.47 0.80 5.40
CA ARG A 104 13.40 1.78 5.54
C ARG A 104 12.86 2.15 4.17
N MET A 105 11.54 2.06 4.04
CA MET A 105 10.79 2.68 2.96
C MET A 105 10.19 4.00 3.45
N MET A 106 10.45 5.07 2.72
CA MET A 106 10.02 6.43 3.07
C MET A 106 9.29 7.04 1.89
N ILE A 107 8.12 7.63 2.14
CA ILE A 107 7.42 8.43 1.14
C ILE A 107 6.97 9.73 1.76
N GLU A 108 7.20 10.82 1.04
CA GLU A 108 6.96 12.19 1.49
C GLU A 108 5.77 12.78 0.74
N GLN A 109 5.33 13.98 1.15
CA GLN A 109 4.23 14.70 0.50
C GLN A 109 2.95 13.87 0.34
N VAL A 110 2.66 13.02 1.32
CA VAL A 110 1.44 12.20 1.36
C VAL A 110 0.30 13.07 1.86
N SER A 111 -0.83 13.10 1.16
CA SER A 111 -2.02 13.83 1.64
C SER A 111 -2.42 13.34 3.02
N LYS A 112 -2.66 14.26 3.96
CA LYS A 112 -3.11 13.90 5.33
C LYS A 112 -4.41 13.09 5.31
N ASP A 113 -5.26 13.32 4.31
CA ASP A 113 -6.59 12.72 4.19
C ASP A 113 -6.50 11.22 3.85
N THR A 114 -5.39 10.80 3.20
CA THR A 114 -5.14 9.38 2.90
C THR A 114 -4.07 8.76 3.78
N LEU A 115 -3.18 9.56 4.39
CA LEU A 115 -2.12 9.07 5.27
C LEU A 115 -2.68 8.30 6.48
N LYS A 116 -3.67 8.87 7.19
CA LYS A 116 -4.24 8.20 8.37
C LYS A 116 -4.98 6.91 7.98
N PRO A 117 -5.95 6.93 7.04
CA PRO A 117 -6.64 5.71 6.64
C PRO A 117 -5.69 4.64 6.09
N PHE A 118 -4.62 5.04 5.39
CA PHE A 118 -3.62 4.12 4.92
C PHE A 118 -2.91 3.39 6.06
N ILE A 119 -2.42 4.12 7.07
CA ILE A 119 -1.76 3.51 8.24
C ILE A 119 -2.71 2.59 9.01
N ASP A 120 -3.96 3.05 9.22
CA ASP A 120 -4.98 2.26 9.90
C ASP A 120 -5.26 0.95 9.13
N ALA A 121 -5.32 1.00 7.80
CA ALA A 121 -5.50 -0.17 6.95
C ALA A 121 -4.32 -1.14 6.98
N VAL A 122 -3.07 -0.64 7.01
CA VAL A 122 -1.88 -1.50 7.16
C VAL A 122 -1.91 -2.23 8.50
N ASN A 123 -2.17 -1.52 9.60
CA ASN A 123 -2.24 -2.15 10.93
C ASN A 123 -3.35 -3.19 10.99
N LYS A 124 -4.56 -2.85 10.49
CA LYS A 124 -5.67 -3.81 10.43
C LYS A 124 -5.33 -5.05 9.60
N ALA A 125 -4.69 -4.88 8.44
CA ALA A 125 -4.30 -6.00 7.59
C ALA A 125 -3.24 -6.90 8.26
N LYS A 126 -2.32 -6.32 9.04
CA LYS A 126 -1.37 -7.09 9.86
C LYS A 126 -2.09 -7.91 10.93
N ASP A 127 -3.00 -7.29 11.68
CA ASP A 127 -3.75 -7.97 12.74
C ASP A 127 -4.59 -9.13 12.17
N GLU A 128 -5.24 -8.92 11.01
CA GLU A 128 -5.99 -9.97 10.30
C GLU A 128 -5.08 -11.13 9.90
N LEU A 129 -3.88 -10.86 9.35
CA LEU A 129 -2.91 -11.88 8.94
C LEU A 129 -2.44 -12.73 10.13
N GLU A 130 -2.10 -12.10 11.26
CA GLU A 130 -1.66 -12.79 12.48
C GLU A 130 -2.76 -13.70 13.08
N ASN A 131 -4.00 -13.22 13.07
CA ASN A 131 -5.15 -13.98 13.53
C ASN A 131 -5.44 -15.19 12.63
N HIS A 132 -5.29 -15.05 11.31
CA HIS A 132 -5.41 -16.17 10.38
C HIS A 132 -4.34 -17.25 10.60
N HIS A 133 -3.10 -16.86 10.87
CA HIS A 133 -2.03 -17.82 11.20
C HIS A 133 -2.32 -18.58 12.51
N THR A 134 -2.81 -17.88 13.54
CA THR A 134 -3.12 -18.49 14.84
C THR A 134 -4.35 -19.39 14.76
N GLY A 135 -5.40 -18.99 14.04
CA GLY A 135 -6.61 -19.78 13.84
C GLY A 135 -6.35 -21.10 13.09
N ASN A 136 -5.52 -21.05 12.04
CA ASN A 136 -5.15 -22.25 11.28
C ASN A 136 -4.33 -23.24 12.13
N PHE A 137 -3.41 -22.74 12.98
CA PHE A 137 -2.64 -23.60 13.87
C PHE A 137 -3.55 -24.36 14.86
N ASN A 138 -4.56 -23.70 15.41
CA ASN A 138 -5.49 -24.31 16.36
C ASN A 138 -6.48 -25.28 15.71
N ALA A 139 -6.82 -25.11 14.43
CA ALA A 139 -7.73 -25.99 13.69
C ALA A 139 -7.09 -27.31 13.20
N THR A 140 -5.76 -27.43 13.28
CA THR A 140 -5.01 -28.62 12.82
C THR A 140 -4.55 -29.53 13.97
N LYS A 141 -4.95 -29.22 15.22
CA LYS A 141 -4.75 -30.04 16.41
C LYS A 141 -6.06 -30.69 16.84
#